data_AF-D5DX38-F1
#
_entry.id   AF-D5DX38-F1
#
_cell.length_a   1.000
_cell.length_b   1.000
_cell.length_c   1.000
_cell.angle_alpha   90.00
_cell.angle_beta   90.00
_cell.angle_gamma   90.00
#
_symmetry.space_group_name_H-M   'P 1'
#
loop_
_entity.id
_entity.type
_entity.pdbx_description
1 polymer ?
#
loop_
_entity_poly.entity_id
_entity_poly.type
_entity_poly.pdbx_seq_one_letter_code
_entity_poly.pdbx_strand_id
1 'polypeptide(L)'
;MKPIDIFKALSNETRLNILEWLKEPEKHFKDQQAHLPKEVSSRGGVCVGDIQEKAQLSQSTVSSYLSMMQKAGLLESIRHGQWTYYRRNEETLQELSSFLRKKL
;
A
#
# COMPACT_ATOMS: atom_id res chain seq x y z
N MET A 1 12.53 -8.39 7.11
CA MET A 1 11.96 -8.78 5.79
C MET A 1 12.05 -10.28 5.54
N LYS A 2 10.98 -10.94 5.05
CA LYS A 2 11.02 -12.32 4.51
C LYS A 2 10.77 -12.29 2.99
N PRO A 3 11.79 -12.52 2.13
CA PRO A 3 11.65 -12.35 0.68
C PRO A 3 10.50 -13.14 0.05
N ILE A 4 10.28 -14.38 0.49
CA ILE A 4 9.20 -15.24 -0.02
C ILE A 4 7.82 -14.62 0.22
N ASP A 5 7.60 -14.01 1.39
CA ASP A 5 6.31 -13.40 1.71
C ASP A 5 6.07 -12.13 0.87
N ILE A 6 7.14 -11.38 0.60
CA ILE A 6 7.09 -10.25 -0.35
C ILE A 6 6.75 -10.73 -1.76
N PHE A 7 7.45 -11.73 -2.29
CA PHE A 7 7.18 -12.21 -3.65
C PHE A 7 5.77 -12.78 -3.78
N LYS A 8 5.30 -13.53 -2.77
CA LYS A 8 3.91 -13.99 -2.70
C LYS A 8 2.91 -12.84 -2.65
N ALA A 9 3.25 -11.72 -2.00
CA ALA A 9 2.42 -10.51 -1.97
C ALA A 9 2.44 -9.75 -3.31
N LEU A 10 3.55 -9.77 -4.04
CA LEU A 10 3.72 -9.08 -5.32
C LEU A 10 3.26 -9.90 -6.54
N SER A 11 3.09 -11.21 -6.41
CA SER A 11 2.70 -12.13 -7.51
C SER A 11 1.21 -12.02 -7.89
N ASN A 12 0.67 -10.81 -7.97
CA ASN A 12 -0.68 -10.49 -8.40
C ASN A 12 -0.68 -9.04 -8.89
N GLU A 13 -1.28 -8.82 -10.05
CA GLU A 13 -1.30 -7.53 -10.73
C GLU A 13 -1.92 -6.41 -9.89
N THR A 14 -3.08 -6.64 -9.28
CA THR A 14 -3.73 -5.62 -8.45
C THR A 14 -2.87 -5.21 -7.25
N ARG A 15 -2.22 -6.16 -6.57
CA ARG A 15 -1.32 -5.85 -5.44
C ARG A 15 -0.09 -5.06 -5.88
N LEU A 16 0.45 -5.35 -7.06
CA LEU A 16 1.54 -4.56 -7.65
C LEU A 16 1.07 -3.14 -7.99
N ASN A 17 -0.10 -3.02 -8.62
CA ASN A 17 -0.70 -1.74 -8.97
C ASN A 17 -0.97 -0.88 -7.72
N ILE A 18 -1.39 -1.49 -6.61
CA ILE A 18 -1.54 -0.77 -5.32
C ILE A 18 -0.21 -0.12 -4.90
N LEU A 19 0.93 -0.81 -5.01
CA LEU A 19 2.23 -0.21 -4.69
C LEU A 19 2.64 0.90 -5.66
N GLU A 20 2.26 0.79 -6.92
CA GLU A 20 2.48 1.85 -7.90
C GLU A 20 1.63 3.08 -7.57
N TRP A 21 0.34 2.89 -7.31
CA TRP A 21 -0.57 3.98 -6.97
C TRP A 21 -0.14 4.71 -5.70
N LEU A 22 0.29 3.97 -4.69
CA LEU A 22 0.76 4.53 -3.42
C LEU A 22 2.15 5.17 -3.52
N LYS A 23 2.88 5.00 -4.63
CA LYS A 23 4.14 5.73 -4.89
C LYS A 23 3.88 7.20 -5.17
N GLU A 24 2.81 7.48 -5.91
CA GLU A 24 2.45 8.83 -6.36
C GLU A 24 0.94 9.06 -6.14
N PRO A 25 0.46 9.01 -4.88
CA PRO A 25 -0.97 8.99 -4.58
C PRO A 25 -1.71 10.20 -5.15
N GLU A 26 -1.07 11.38 -5.17
CA GLU A 26 -1.64 12.61 -5.76
C GLU A 26 -1.95 12.48 -7.26
N LYS A 27 -1.21 11.64 -8.00
CA LYS A 27 -1.48 11.38 -9.42
C LYS A 27 -2.55 10.33 -9.64
N HIS A 28 -2.72 9.42 -8.68
CA HIS A 28 -3.56 8.24 -8.83
C HIS A 28 -4.95 8.38 -8.17
N PHE A 29 -5.12 9.30 -7.22
CA PHE A 29 -6.36 9.51 -6.47
C PHE A 29 -6.82 10.99 -6.57
N LYS A 30 -7.01 11.48 -7.82
CA LYS A 30 -7.20 12.90 -8.15
C LYS A 30 -8.54 13.53 -7.74
N ASP A 31 -9.61 12.73 -7.63
CA ASP A 31 -10.98 13.26 -7.53
C ASP A 31 -11.66 13.04 -6.17
N GLN A 32 -11.02 12.30 -5.28
CA GLN A 32 -11.55 12.11 -3.94
C GLN A 32 -10.79 13.01 -3.00
N GLN A 33 -11.56 13.79 -2.25
CA GLN A 33 -11.16 14.33 -0.96
C GLN A 33 -10.51 13.18 -0.21
N ALA A 34 -9.19 13.05 -0.34
CA ALA A 34 -8.41 12.29 0.58
C ALA A 34 -8.74 12.95 1.89
N HIS A 35 -9.66 12.35 2.65
CA HIS A 35 -9.99 12.72 4.00
C HIS A 35 -8.74 12.37 4.80
N LEU A 36 -7.68 13.11 4.54
CA LEU A 36 -6.39 13.07 5.17
C LEU A 36 -6.56 14.03 6.33
N PRO A 37 -6.63 13.52 7.56
CA PRO A 37 -6.24 14.34 8.68
C PRO A 37 -4.88 14.94 8.33
N LYS A 38 -4.66 16.24 8.59
CA LYS A 38 -3.35 16.89 8.34
C LYS A 38 -2.19 16.10 8.95
N GLU A 39 -2.44 15.38 10.03
CA GLU A 39 -1.52 14.45 10.72
C GLU A 39 -1.08 13.24 9.86
N VAL A 40 -1.96 12.72 8.99
CA VAL A 40 -1.64 11.68 8.00
C VAL A 40 -1.06 12.31 6.73
N SER A 41 -1.48 13.53 6.37
CA SER A 41 -1.03 14.24 5.16
C SER A 41 0.49 14.49 5.12
N SER A 42 1.14 14.77 6.26
CA SER A 42 2.60 14.96 6.30
C SER A 42 3.39 13.70 5.98
N ARG A 43 2.75 12.52 6.03
CA ARG A 43 3.35 11.20 5.82
C ARG A 43 2.78 10.44 4.62
N GLY A 44 1.71 10.96 4.01
CA GLY A 44 1.00 10.41 2.85
C GLY A 44 0.35 9.05 3.14
N GLY A 45 -0.97 8.93 3.00
CA GLY A 45 -1.67 7.65 3.13
C GLY A 45 -3.02 7.68 2.45
N VAL A 46 -3.43 6.57 1.84
CA VAL A 46 -4.70 6.47 1.09
C VAL A 46 -5.67 5.59 1.86
N CYS A 47 -6.94 5.97 1.92
CA CYS A 47 -7.95 5.20 2.63
C CYS A 47 -8.25 3.88 1.89
N VAL A 48 -8.66 2.85 2.64
CA VAL A 48 -9.14 1.57 2.04
C VAL A 48 -10.25 1.81 1.01
N GLY A 49 -11.13 2.78 1.24
CA GLY A 49 -12.24 3.12 0.33
C GLY A 49 -11.75 3.55 -1.05
N ASP A 50 -10.82 4.51 -1.10
CA ASP A 50 -10.28 5.04 -2.36
C ASP A 50 -9.51 3.95 -3.13
N ILE A 51 -8.75 3.12 -2.41
CA ILE A 51 -8.05 1.96 -3.01
C ILE A 51 -9.06 0.97 -3.57
N GLN A 52 -10.16 0.71 -2.85
CA GLN A 52 -11.20 -0.21 -3.30
C GLN A 52 -11.89 0.29 -4.56
N GLU A 53 -12.29 1.57 -4.60
CA GLU A 53 -12.93 2.18 -5.76
C GLU A 53 -12.02 2.10 -6.98
N LYS A 54 -10.73 2.46 -6.81
CA LYS A 54 -9.75 2.38 -7.88
C LYS A 54 -9.47 0.95 -8.35
N ALA A 55 -9.43 -0.01 -7.43
CA ALA A 55 -9.20 -1.42 -7.76
C ALA A 55 -10.40 -2.09 -8.43
N GLN A 56 -11.61 -1.51 -8.33
CA GLN A 56 -12.86 -2.10 -8.82
C GLN A 56 -13.12 -3.52 -8.28
N LEU A 57 -12.74 -3.75 -7.01
CA LEU A 57 -12.90 -5.03 -6.31
C LEU A 57 -13.77 -4.85 -5.07
N SER A 58 -14.23 -5.97 -4.50
CA SER A 58 -14.94 -5.92 -3.23
C SER A 58 -14.06 -5.41 -2.09
N GLN A 59 -14.68 -4.73 -1.13
CA GLN A 59 -14.02 -4.22 0.08
C GLN A 59 -13.29 -5.33 0.86
N SER A 60 -13.87 -6.54 0.91
CA SER A 60 -13.26 -7.70 1.57
C SER A 60 -11.99 -8.17 0.85
N THR A 61 -11.98 -8.18 -0.49
CA THR A 61 -10.82 -8.57 -1.29
C THR A 61 -9.69 -7.58 -1.11
N VAL A 62 -9.98 -6.28 -1.22
CA VAL A 62 -9.00 -5.21 -1.07
C VAL A 62 -8.43 -5.19 0.33
N SER A 63 -9.27 -5.33 1.37
CA SER A 63 -8.81 -5.41 2.76
C SER A 63 -7.90 -6.61 3.00
N SER A 64 -8.21 -7.77 2.41
CA SER A 64 -7.36 -8.96 2.47
C SER A 64 -5.99 -8.71 1.82
N TYR A 65 -5.97 -8.07 0.64
CA TYR A 65 -4.74 -7.71 -0.06
C TYR A 65 -3.89 -6.74 0.76
N LEU A 66 -4.49 -5.66 1.27
CA LEU A 66 -3.80 -4.67 2.09
C LEU A 66 -3.25 -5.28 3.38
N SER A 67 -4.01 -6.16 4.04
CA SER A 67 -3.56 -6.90 5.23
C SER A 67 -2.36 -7.80 4.90
N MET A 68 -2.42 -8.53 3.78
CA MET A 68 -1.32 -9.39 3.34
C MET A 68 -0.05 -8.59 3.00
N MET A 69 -0.19 -7.50 2.26
CA MET A 69 0.93 -6.64 1.88
C MET A 69 1.54 -5.93 3.10
N GLN A 70 0.71 -5.51 4.07
CA GLN A 70 1.18 -4.98 5.35
C GLN A 70 1.95 -6.05 6.14
N LYS A 71 1.43 -7.29 6.24
CA LYS A 71 2.13 -8.40 6.90
C LYS A 71 3.45 -8.76 6.23
N ALA A 72 3.55 -8.60 4.91
CA ALA A 72 4.80 -8.77 4.16
C ALA A 72 5.79 -7.61 4.37
N GLY A 73 5.38 -6.54 5.05
CA GLY A 73 6.18 -5.34 5.30
C GLY A 73 6.18 -4.33 4.15
N LEU A 74 5.42 -4.57 3.07
CA LEU A 74 5.38 -3.66 1.90
C LEU A 74 4.59 -2.37 2.17
N LEU A 75 3.64 -2.44 3.10
CA LEU A 75 2.78 -1.33 3.48
C LEU A 75 2.86 -1.04 4.99
N GLU A 76 2.66 0.21 5.32
CA GLU A 76 2.36 0.68 6.67
C GLU A 76 0.90 1.10 6.73
N SER A 77 0.28 0.96 7.91
CA SER A 77 -1.09 1.41 8.14
C SER A 77 -1.22 2.28 9.38
N ILE A 78 -2.09 3.29 9.30
CA ILE A 78 -2.46 4.15 10.41
C ILE A 78 -3.98 4.19 10.49
N ARG A 79 -4.51 4.00 11.68
CA ARG A 79 -5.95 4.13 11.95
C ARG A 79 -6.25 5.53 12.45
N HIS A 80 -7.19 6.21 11.83
CA HIS A 80 -7.69 7.51 12.27
C HIS A 80 -9.22 7.48 12.30
N GLY A 81 -9.79 7.52 13.52
CA GLY A 81 -11.22 7.32 13.72
C GLY A 81 -11.69 5.95 13.20
N GLN A 82 -12.66 5.98 12.27
CA GLN A 82 -13.25 4.79 11.66
C GLN A 82 -12.47 4.27 10.45
N TRP A 83 -11.49 5.03 9.94
CA TRP A 83 -10.80 4.74 8.69
C TRP A 83 -9.36 4.28 8.92
N THR A 84 -8.89 3.38 8.06
CA THR A 84 -7.50 2.93 8.01
C THR A 84 -6.87 3.44 6.72
N TYR A 85 -5.69 4.02 6.85
CA TYR A 85 -4.92 4.58 5.75
C TYR A 85 -3.69 3.72 5.53
N TYR A 86 -3.36 3.49 4.26
CA TYR A 86 -2.20 2.69 3.85
C TYR A 86 -1.20 3.55 3.08
N ARG A 87 0.08 3.26 3.28
CA ARG A 87 1.19 3.86 2.54
C ARG A 87 2.29 2.84 2.30
N ARG A 88 3.18 3.14 1.36
CA ARG A 88 4.37 2.31 1.11
C ARG A 88 5.32 2.36 2.29
N ASN A 89 5.87 1.20 2.62
CA ASN A 89 7.04 1.12 3.48
C ASN A 89 8.29 1.24 2.59
N GLU A 90 8.83 2.46 2.45
CA GLU A 90 10.01 2.70 1.61
C GLU A 90 11.27 1.99 2.15
N GLU A 91 11.40 1.83 3.46
CA GLU A 91 12.52 1.12 4.08
C GLU A 91 12.55 -0.34 3.60
N THR A 92 11.42 -1.05 3.69
CA THR A 92 11.32 -2.43 3.22
C THR A 92 11.54 -2.55 1.71
N LEU A 93 11.09 -1.58 0.91
CA LEU A 93 11.33 -1.56 -0.53
C LEU A 93 12.81 -1.33 -0.89
N GLN A 94 13.50 -0.47 -0.13
CA GLN A 94 14.94 -0.27 -0.28
C GLN A 94 15.73 -1.52 0.12
N GLU A 95 15.35 -2.17 1.23
CA GLU A 95 15.92 -3.46 1.65
C GLU A 95 15.73 -4.52 0.56
N LEU A 96 14.54 -4.63 -0.02
CA LEU A 96 14.25 -5.55 -1.12
C LEU A 96 15.12 -5.26 -2.34
N SER A 97 15.24 -3.99 -2.74
CA SER A 97 16.10 -3.60 -3.87
C SER A 97 17.57 -3.98 -3.64
N SER A 98 18.09 -3.73 -2.44
CA SER A 98 19.44 -4.13 -2.04
C SER A 98 19.59 -5.66 -2.03
N PHE A 99 18.60 -6.40 -1.53
CA PHE A 99 18.60 -7.86 -1.54
C PHE A 99 18.68 -8.42 -2.96
N LEU A 100 17.84 -7.90 -3.87
CA LEU A 100 17.84 -8.30 -5.28
C LEU A 100 19.20 -8.05 -5.91
N ARG A 101 19.79 -6.87 -5.73
CA ARG A 101 21.10 -6.52 -6.32
C ARG A 101 22.28 -7.33 -5.78
N LYS A 102 22.24 -7.73 -4.50
CA LYS A 102 23.37 -8.37 -3.82
C LYS A 102 23.33 -9.90 -3.87
N LYS A 103 22.13 -10.49 -3.97
CA LYS A 103 21.94 -11.93 -3.74
C LYS A 103 21.34 -12.69 -4.92
N LEU A 104 20.67 -12.00 -5.85
CA LEU A 104 20.14 -12.56 -7.10
C LEU A 104 20.90 -11.98 -8.29
#